data_AF-A0A2W1DAQ2-F1
#
_entry.id   AF-A0A2W1DAQ2-F1
#
_cell.length_a   1.000
_cell.length_b   1.000
_cell.length_c   1.000
_cell.angle_alpha   90.00
_cell.angle_beta   90.00
_cell.angle_gamma   90.00
#
_symmetry.space_group_name_H-M   'P 1'
#
loop_
_entity.id
_entity.type
_entity.pdbx_description
1 polymer ?
#
loop_
_entity_poly.entity_id
_entity_poly.type
_entity_poly.pdbx_seq_one_letter_code
_entity_poly.pdbx_strand_id
1 'polypeptide(L)'
;MAFDLIRAWLTAIFLSPYRLLSTFFTEEPYFVEDRQAAVESPKMPKFYHDDEAWADMEPLPQDDGGLHPLAAISYSEEYSEAMGYLRAVMAKNEFSERVLGLTEHIISMNPAHYTVWLYRAKTISEIGRSLKDEIAWLNPTALKHLKNYQIWHHRHTIIDELGSPEGEPEFISSMLELDSKNYHVWSYRQWLVKRFNLFDKPEELEWTHGIIEEDVRNNSAWNHRYYLVVGGREGKPSAETANREIEYTKAAIRKAPQNQSPWNYVLGILHAAELPKSTLKDFAGEFAHIQRPDDVHSSHALDVLADIYAEEADGKEDAEKALELLATRYDPIRANYWNFRKGLLHQSKIAA
;
A
#
# COMPACT_ATOMS: atom_id res chain seq x y z
N MET A 1 -33.18 -2.26 19.47
CA MET A 1 -32.18 -1.34 20.07
C MET A 1 -31.26 -2.01 21.07
N ALA A 2 -31.70 -2.46 22.26
CA ALA A 2 -30.80 -3.15 23.21
C ALA A 2 -30.32 -4.53 22.72
N PHE A 3 -31.20 -5.28 22.02
CA PHE A 3 -30.86 -6.59 21.45
C PHE A 3 -29.89 -6.52 20.25
N ASP A 4 -29.94 -5.44 19.47
CA ASP A 4 -29.05 -5.25 18.31
C ASP A 4 -27.63 -4.89 18.75
N LEU A 5 -27.51 -4.11 19.84
CA LEU A 5 -26.25 -3.81 20.52
C LEU A 5 -25.61 -5.07 21.12
N ILE A 6 -26.40 -5.92 21.78
CA ILE A 6 -25.91 -7.19 22.37
C ILE A 6 -25.51 -8.16 21.26
N ARG A 7 -26.25 -8.20 20.13
CA ARG A 7 -25.91 -9.04 18.99
C ARG A 7 -24.62 -8.54 18.30
N ALA A 8 -24.46 -7.25 18.09
CA ALA A 8 -23.21 -6.67 17.56
C ALA A 8 -22.01 -6.95 18.48
N TRP A 9 -22.20 -6.84 19.80
CA TRP A 9 -21.19 -7.17 20.81
C TRP A 9 -20.79 -8.65 20.78
N LEU A 10 -21.76 -9.56 20.74
CA LEU A 10 -21.48 -11.00 20.67
C LEU A 10 -20.82 -11.38 19.33
N THR A 11 -21.18 -10.72 18.23
CA THR A 11 -20.56 -11.01 16.92
C THR A 11 -19.10 -10.55 16.87
N ALA A 12 -18.75 -9.46 17.58
CA ALA A 12 -17.36 -9.01 17.73
C ALA A 12 -16.50 -9.95 18.59
N ILE A 13 -17.08 -10.61 19.60
CA ILE A 13 -16.37 -11.56 20.49
C ILE A 13 -15.98 -12.84 19.75
N PHE A 14 -16.78 -13.29 18.77
CA PHE A 14 -16.54 -14.56 18.05
C PHE A 14 -15.67 -14.42 16.78
N LEU A 15 -15.47 -13.21 16.25
CA LEU A 15 -14.76 -13.00 14.98
C LEU A 15 -13.27 -12.66 15.12
N SER A 16 -12.78 -12.25 16.29
CA SER A 16 -11.35 -12.04 16.49
C SER A 16 -10.97 -11.93 17.98
N PRO A 17 -10.28 -12.92 18.56
CA PRO A 17 -9.70 -12.82 19.90
C PRO A 17 -8.73 -11.64 20.06
N TYR A 18 -8.20 -11.10 18.95
CA TYR A 18 -7.30 -9.95 18.94
C TYR A 18 -7.98 -8.64 19.31
N ARG A 19 -9.28 -8.46 18.98
CA ARG A 19 -10.04 -7.27 19.42
C ARG A 19 -10.33 -7.25 20.93
N LEU A 20 -10.31 -8.42 21.58
CA LEU A 20 -10.45 -8.49 23.03
C LEU A 20 -9.14 -8.13 23.74
N LEU A 21 -8.00 -8.62 23.25
CA LEU A 21 -6.70 -8.24 23.80
C LEU A 21 -6.41 -6.74 23.60
N SER A 22 -6.88 -6.14 22.51
CA SER A 22 -6.84 -4.69 22.29
C SER A 22 -7.93 -3.90 23.05
N THR A 23 -8.73 -4.53 23.92
CA THR A 23 -9.69 -3.85 24.79
C THR A 23 -9.43 -4.10 26.27
N PHE A 24 -8.65 -5.13 26.61
CA PHE A 24 -8.25 -5.44 27.99
C PHE A 24 -6.81 -5.03 28.34
N PHE A 25 -5.93 -4.81 27.34
CA PHE A 25 -4.55 -4.33 27.55
C PHE A 25 -4.22 -3.00 26.86
N THR A 26 -5.19 -2.39 26.20
CA THR A 26 -5.09 -0.98 25.86
C THR A 26 -5.60 -0.20 27.07
N GLU A 27 -4.70 0.50 27.74
CA GLU A 27 -5.07 1.81 28.27
C GLU A 27 -5.88 2.53 27.19
N GLU A 28 -6.92 3.29 27.59
CA GLU A 28 -7.76 4.11 26.70
C GLU A 28 -6.98 4.58 25.48
N PRO A 29 -7.57 4.60 24.25
CA PRO A 29 -6.84 5.05 23.08
C PRO A 29 -6.09 6.29 23.48
N TYR A 30 -4.76 6.21 23.45
CA TYR A 30 -3.86 7.32 23.72
C TYR A 30 -4.16 8.34 22.62
N PHE A 31 -5.28 9.07 22.75
CA PHE A 31 -5.23 10.50 22.73
C PHE A 31 -4.15 10.80 23.75
N VAL A 32 -2.92 10.93 23.24
CA VAL A 32 -2.01 11.89 23.80
C VAL A 32 -2.86 13.17 23.84
N GLU A 33 -3.46 13.43 24.99
CA GLU A 33 -3.91 14.75 25.36
C GLU A 33 -2.61 15.53 25.41
N ASP A 34 -2.16 15.94 24.23
CA ASP A 34 -0.96 16.70 24.04
C ASP A 34 -1.31 18.05 24.64
N ARG A 35 -1.07 18.16 25.95
CA ARG A 35 -0.81 19.42 26.61
C ARG A 35 0.62 19.86 26.30
N GLN A 36 1.12 19.62 25.10
CA GLN A 36 1.82 20.69 24.44
C GLN A 36 0.79 21.78 24.22
N ALA A 37 1.07 22.97 24.76
CA ALA A 37 0.33 24.16 24.37
C ALA A 37 0.10 24.07 22.86
N ALA A 38 -1.17 24.06 22.43
CA ALA A 38 -1.48 24.33 21.04
C ALA A 38 -0.73 25.60 20.71
N VAL A 39 0.42 25.45 20.04
CA VAL A 39 1.06 26.56 19.38
C VAL A 39 -0.02 26.94 18.39
N GLU A 40 -0.78 27.99 18.70
CA GLU A 40 -1.71 28.57 17.76
C GLU A 40 -0.89 28.78 16.51
N SER A 41 -1.08 27.92 15.50
CA SER A 41 -0.46 28.11 14.20
C SER A 41 -0.85 29.52 13.80
N PRO A 42 0.12 30.44 13.63
CA PRO A 42 -0.21 31.82 13.34
C PRO A 42 -1.17 31.83 12.16
N LYS A 43 -2.31 32.50 12.33
CA LYS A 43 -3.39 32.49 11.34
C LYS A 43 -2.80 32.89 10.00
N MET A 44 -2.72 31.95 9.07
CA MET A 44 -2.06 32.17 7.79
C MET A 44 -2.73 33.37 7.09
N PRO A 45 -1.94 34.34 6.60
CA PRO A 45 -2.50 35.47 5.88
C PRO A 45 -3.16 34.96 4.60
N LYS A 46 -4.38 35.41 4.34
CA LYS A 46 -5.10 35.11 3.09
C LYS A 46 -4.42 35.81 1.90
N PHE A 47 -3.98 37.03 2.13
CA PHE A 47 -3.25 37.86 1.17
C PHE A 47 -1.99 38.39 1.84
N TYR A 48 -0.93 38.57 1.06
CA TYR A 48 0.42 38.86 1.54
C TYR A 48 0.80 40.33 1.34
N HIS A 49 0.17 41.04 0.40
CA HIS A 49 0.41 42.47 0.14
C HIS A 49 0.07 43.40 1.31
N ASP A 50 -0.83 42.97 2.20
CA ASP A 50 -1.21 43.70 3.41
C ASP A 50 -0.41 43.28 4.64
N ASP A 51 0.46 42.27 4.53
CA ASP A 51 1.26 41.75 5.64
C ASP A 51 2.60 42.50 5.72
N GLU A 52 2.84 43.18 6.84
CA GLU A 52 4.09 43.91 7.10
C GLU A 52 5.31 42.98 7.02
N ALA A 53 5.15 41.70 7.35
CA ALA A 53 6.20 40.70 7.22
C ALA A 53 6.58 40.37 5.77
N TRP A 54 5.87 40.90 4.77
CA TRP A 54 6.12 40.72 3.34
C TRP A 54 6.37 42.03 2.59
N ALA A 55 6.42 43.16 3.29
CA ALA A 55 6.59 44.49 2.70
C ALA A 55 7.93 44.69 1.94
N ASP A 56 8.94 43.86 2.20
CA ASP A 56 10.23 43.83 1.49
C ASP A 56 10.21 42.97 0.20
N MET A 57 9.07 42.35 -0.11
CA MET A 57 8.88 41.48 -1.27
C MET A 57 7.86 42.03 -2.24
N GLU A 58 8.25 42.08 -3.51
CA GLU A 58 7.34 42.33 -4.63
C GLU A 58 6.97 40.97 -5.27
N PRO A 59 5.67 40.62 -5.39
CA PRO A 59 5.26 39.34 -5.96
C PRO A 59 5.59 39.27 -7.46
N LEU A 60 6.11 38.12 -7.90
CA LEU A 60 6.38 37.89 -9.32
C LEU A 60 5.18 37.22 -10.00
N PRO A 61 4.53 37.83 -11.00
CA PRO A 61 3.38 37.22 -11.67
C PRO A 61 3.78 35.96 -12.45
N GLN A 62 2.79 35.12 -12.76
CA GLN A 62 2.99 33.99 -13.66
C GLN A 62 3.05 34.50 -15.10
N ASP A 63 4.02 34.01 -15.88
CA ASP A 63 4.12 34.28 -17.31
C ASP A 63 3.64 33.06 -18.13
N ASP A 64 2.43 33.16 -18.67
CA ASP A 64 1.81 32.12 -19.51
C ASP A 64 1.99 32.36 -21.03
N GLY A 65 2.92 33.24 -21.43
CA GLY A 65 3.27 33.45 -22.84
C GLY A 65 2.42 34.49 -23.57
N GLY A 66 1.91 35.50 -22.86
CA GLY A 66 1.28 36.70 -23.45
C GLY A 66 -0.22 36.57 -23.75
N LEU A 67 -0.66 37.05 -24.92
CA LEU A 67 -2.08 37.29 -25.24
C LEU A 67 -2.93 36.01 -25.45
N HIS A 68 -2.30 34.87 -25.70
CA HIS A 68 -3.00 33.63 -26.07
C HIS A 68 -2.47 32.42 -25.29
N PRO A 69 -2.61 32.41 -23.95
CA PRO A 69 -2.12 31.31 -23.14
C PRO A 69 -2.94 30.04 -23.42
N LEU A 70 -2.25 28.89 -23.53
CA LEU A 70 -2.88 27.59 -23.72
C LEU A 70 -3.19 26.96 -22.36
N ALA A 71 -4.41 26.44 -22.20
CA ALA A 71 -4.88 25.82 -20.95
C ALA A 71 -4.71 26.72 -19.70
N ALA A 72 -4.85 28.04 -19.88
CA ALA A 72 -4.81 29.00 -18.78
C ALA A 72 -5.87 28.67 -17.73
N ILE A 73 -5.43 28.52 -16.49
CA ILE A 73 -6.32 28.28 -15.36
C ILE A 73 -6.76 29.62 -14.81
N SER A 74 -8.07 29.81 -14.65
CA SER A 74 -8.60 30.97 -13.95
C SER A 74 -8.45 30.75 -12.43
N TYR A 75 -7.27 31.04 -11.91
CA TYR A 75 -6.96 30.93 -10.48
C TYR A 75 -7.76 31.92 -9.64
N SER A 76 -7.95 31.60 -8.34
CA SER A 76 -8.39 32.60 -7.37
C SER A 76 -7.30 33.67 -7.19
N GLU A 77 -7.70 34.87 -6.77
CA GLU A 77 -6.77 35.95 -6.43
C GLU A 77 -5.78 35.50 -5.33
N GLU A 78 -6.29 34.81 -4.31
CA GLU A 78 -5.52 34.23 -3.20
C GLU A 78 -4.41 33.28 -3.68
N TYR A 79 -4.74 32.32 -4.55
CA TYR A 79 -3.73 31.38 -5.07
C TYR A 79 -2.73 32.09 -5.99
N SER A 80 -3.22 33.01 -6.83
CA SER A 80 -2.37 33.77 -7.76
C SER A 80 -1.34 34.62 -7.03
N GLU A 81 -1.77 35.29 -5.96
CA GLU A 81 -0.92 36.12 -5.13
C GLU A 81 0.10 35.28 -4.35
N ALA A 82 -0.34 34.23 -3.65
CA ALA A 82 0.56 33.34 -2.91
C ALA A 82 1.65 32.74 -3.82
N MET A 83 1.27 32.27 -5.02
CA MET A 83 2.23 31.79 -6.01
C MET A 83 3.17 32.90 -6.52
N GLY A 84 2.72 34.15 -6.53
CA GLY A 84 3.56 35.29 -6.88
C GLY A 84 4.65 35.58 -5.85
N TYR A 85 4.29 35.54 -4.58
CA TYR A 85 5.26 35.61 -3.49
C TYR A 85 6.19 34.40 -3.48
N LEU A 86 5.70 33.19 -3.78
CA LEU A 86 6.55 32.00 -3.89
C LEU A 86 7.62 32.20 -4.97
N ARG A 87 7.22 32.66 -6.16
CA ARG A 87 8.18 32.94 -7.23
C ARG A 87 9.19 34.01 -6.82
N ALA A 88 8.76 35.04 -6.08
CA ALA A 88 9.64 36.10 -5.59
C ALA A 88 10.71 35.59 -4.60
N VAL A 89 10.31 34.81 -3.58
CA VAL A 89 11.27 34.24 -2.61
C VAL A 89 12.20 33.23 -3.27
N MET A 90 11.69 32.43 -4.21
CA MET A 90 12.50 31.51 -5.01
C MET A 90 13.55 32.26 -5.84
N ALA A 91 13.17 33.38 -6.48
CA ALA A 91 14.10 34.19 -7.27
C ALA A 91 15.19 34.83 -6.42
N LYS A 92 14.89 35.18 -5.16
CA LYS A 92 15.87 35.70 -4.19
C LYS A 92 16.62 34.61 -3.41
N ASN A 93 16.27 33.33 -3.61
CA ASN A 93 16.80 32.18 -2.88
C ASN A 93 16.69 32.36 -1.35
N GLU A 94 15.53 32.82 -0.89
CA GLU A 94 15.26 33.05 0.53
C GLU A 94 14.80 31.78 1.23
N PHE A 95 15.42 31.45 2.37
CA PHE A 95 14.99 30.37 3.26
C PHE A 95 14.71 30.95 4.65
N SER A 96 13.45 30.92 5.08
CA SER A 96 13.00 31.54 6.33
C SER A 96 11.72 30.89 6.85
N GLU A 97 11.37 31.17 8.11
CA GLU A 97 10.11 30.70 8.71
C GLU A 97 8.87 31.21 7.95
N ARG A 98 8.89 32.45 7.42
CA ARG A 98 7.79 32.97 6.59
C ARG A 98 7.62 32.20 5.29
N VAL A 99 8.71 31.68 4.71
CA VAL A 99 8.64 30.80 3.54
C VAL A 99 7.97 29.47 3.90
N LEU A 100 8.21 28.91 5.09
CA LEU A 100 7.48 27.71 5.54
C LEU A 100 5.97 27.99 5.67
N GLY A 101 5.58 29.12 6.25
CA GLY A 101 4.16 29.53 6.30
C GLY A 101 3.54 29.70 4.91
N LEU A 102 4.26 30.32 3.97
CA LEU A 102 3.81 30.46 2.58
C LEU A 102 3.63 29.11 1.89
N THR A 103 4.59 28.19 2.03
CA THR A 103 4.50 26.86 1.41
C THR A 103 3.35 26.04 2.01
N GLU A 104 3.11 26.13 3.32
CA GLU A 104 1.96 25.50 3.98
C GLU A 104 0.63 26.01 3.39
N HIS A 105 0.49 27.34 3.26
CA HIS A 105 -0.70 27.95 2.67
C HIS A 105 -0.93 27.44 1.24
N ILE A 106 0.10 27.44 0.39
CA ILE A 106 -0.02 26.96 -0.99
C ILE A 106 -0.35 25.47 -1.05
N ILE A 107 0.26 24.63 -0.19
CA ILE A 107 -0.04 23.19 -0.10
C ILE A 107 -1.49 22.97 0.31
N SER A 108 -2.05 23.80 1.18
CA SER A 108 -3.46 23.69 1.59
C SER A 108 -4.45 23.91 0.45
N MET A 109 -4.07 24.70 -0.57
CA MET A 109 -4.84 24.96 -1.79
C MET A 109 -4.55 23.96 -2.91
N ASN A 110 -3.28 23.58 -3.09
CA ASN A 110 -2.82 22.67 -4.14
C ASN A 110 -1.70 21.76 -3.62
N PRO A 111 -2.04 20.64 -2.96
CA PRO A 111 -1.04 19.72 -2.42
C PRO A 111 -0.28 18.96 -3.51
N ALA A 112 -0.66 19.06 -4.79
CA ALA A 112 0.02 18.36 -5.89
C ALA A 112 1.19 19.17 -6.48
N HIS A 113 1.42 20.41 -6.03
CA HIS A 113 2.43 21.27 -6.61
C HIS A 113 3.86 20.89 -6.15
N TYR A 114 4.52 20.00 -6.89
CA TYR A 114 5.82 19.42 -6.51
C TYR A 114 6.94 20.44 -6.26
N THR A 115 6.96 21.58 -6.97
CA THR A 115 7.95 22.65 -6.73
C THR A 115 7.84 23.23 -5.31
N VAL A 116 6.62 23.36 -4.78
CA VAL A 116 6.38 23.91 -3.44
C VAL A 116 6.95 22.96 -2.39
N TRP A 117 6.73 21.66 -2.55
CA TRP A 117 7.29 20.62 -1.68
C TRP A 117 8.82 20.58 -1.72
N LEU A 118 9.41 20.65 -2.91
CA LEU A 118 10.86 20.70 -3.07
C LEU A 118 11.45 21.92 -2.37
N TYR A 119 10.82 23.10 -2.54
CA TYR A 119 11.28 24.33 -1.92
C TYR A 119 11.09 24.32 -0.40
N ARG A 120 10.00 23.73 0.10
CA ARG A 120 9.75 23.51 1.53
C ARG A 120 10.82 22.63 2.15
N ALA A 121 11.11 21.47 1.55
CA ALA A 121 12.16 20.55 2.04
C ALA A 121 13.54 21.23 2.09
N LYS A 122 13.90 21.99 1.04
CA LYS A 122 15.13 22.79 1.04
C LYS A 122 15.12 23.84 2.16
N THR A 123 14.02 24.57 2.33
CA THR A 123 13.89 25.59 3.38
C THR A 123 14.09 25.00 4.77
N ILE A 124 13.47 23.85 5.07
CA ILE A 124 13.62 23.13 6.34
C ILE A 124 15.09 22.83 6.64
N SER A 125 15.82 22.32 5.65
CA SER A 125 17.24 21.99 5.78
C SER A 125 18.09 23.24 6.02
N GLU A 126 17.89 24.30 5.24
CA GLU A 126 18.68 25.54 5.30
C GLU A 126 18.50 26.30 6.63
N ILE A 127 17.29 26.28 7.22
CA ILE A 127 17.03 26.94 8.51
C ILE A 127 17.21 26.02 9.71
N GLY A 128 17.52 24.74 9.51
CA GLY A 128 17.71 23.75 10.57
C GLY A 128 16.44 23.48 11.39
N ARG A 129 15.26 23.47 10.75
CA ARG A 129 13.98 23.21 11.43
C ARG A 129 13.91 21.75 11.91
N SER A 130 13.24 21.51 13.04
CA SER A 130 13.00 20.17 13.57
C SER A 130 12.24 19.29 12.55
N LEU A 131 12.87 18.20 12.11
CA LEU A 131 12.25 17.22 11.22
C LEU A 131 11.07 16.50 11.91
N LYS A 132 11.12 16.34 13.24
CA LYS A 132 10.00 15.76 14.01
C LYS A 132 8.77 16.67 13.97
N ASP A 133 8.98 17.98 14.06
CA ASP A 133 7.89 18.96 13.97
C ASP A 133 7.29 18.96 12.56
N GLU A 134 8.13 18.81 11.53
CA GLU A 134 7.65 18.69 10.15
C GLU A 134 6.80 17.43 9.94
N ILE A 135 7.20 16.29 10.51
CA ILE A 135 6.38 15.07 10.45
C ILE A 135 5.06 15.27 11.19
N ALA A 136 5.07 15.90 12.37
CA ALA A 136 3.87 16.23 13.11
C ALA A 136 2.91 17.13 12.31
N TRP A 137 3.45 18.14 11.62
CA TRP A 137 2.70 19.00 10.71
C TRP A 137 2.15 18.24 9.47
N LEU A 138 2.94 17.31 8.91
CA LEU A 138 2.56 16.57 7.71
C LEU A 138 1.43 15.56 7.96
N ASN A 139 1.38 14.94 9.14
CA ASN A 139 0.42 13.89 9.51
C ASN A 139 -1.05 14.25 9.17
N PRO A 140 -1.63 15.37 9.65
CA PRO A 140 -3.01 15.73 9.32
C PRO A 140 -3.24 15.98 7.83
N THR A 141 -2.25 16.58 7.15
CA THR A 141 -2.31 16.83 5.69
C THR A 141 -2.35 15.52 4.91
N ALA A 142 -1.56 14.53 5.32
CA ALA A 142 -1.51 13.22 4.70
C ALA A 142 -2.83 12.44 4.88
N LEU A 143 -3.42 12.47 6.07
CA LEU A 143 -4.72 11.84 6.35
C LEU A 143 -5.86 12.44 5.50
N LYS A 144 -5.78 13.73 5.18
CA LYS A 144 -6.73 14.40 4.30
C LYS A 144 -6.53 14.07 2.80
N HIS A 145 -5.29 13.76 2.40
CA HIS A 145 -4.88 13.62 1.00
C HIS A 145 -4.16 12.30 0.72
N LEU A 146 -4.83 11.17 1.02
CA LEU A 146 -4.29 9.80 1.00
C LEU A 146 -3.54 9.39 -0.28
N LYS A 147 -3.93 9.94 -1.44
CA LYS A 147 -3.46 9.53 -2.79
C LYS A 147 -2.61 10.61 -3.48
N ASN A 148 -1.85 11.37 -2.69
CA ASN A 148 -0.98 12.44 -3.19
C ASN A 148 0.50 11.99 -3.20
N TYR A 149 1.13 11.96 -4.38
CA TYR A 149 2.52 11.54 -4.53
C TYR A 149 3.51 12.42 -3.76
N GLN A 150 3.28 13.73 -3.73
CA GLN A 150 4.21 14.70 -3.15
C GLN A 150 4.27 14.58 -1.63
N ILE A 151 3.14 14.33 -0.96
CA ILE A 151 3.09 14.08 0.48
C ILE A 151 3.93 12.86 0.86
N TRP A 152 3.77 11.74 0.13
CA TRP A 152 4.53 10.52 0.40
C TRP A 152 6.01 10.68 0.10
N HIS A 153 6.35 11.41 -0.97
CA HIS A 153 7.74 11.72 -1.29
C HIS A 153 8.37 12.66 -0.25
N HIS A 154 7.64 13.66 0.23
CA HIS A 154 8.10 14.56 1.28
C HIS A 154 8.32 13.82 2.59
N ARG A 155 7.36 12.98 3.00
CA ARG A 155 7.51 12.11 4.18
C ARG A 155 8.74 11.21 4.07
N HIS A 156 8.94 10.61 2.90
CA HIS A 156 10.13 9.79 2.60
C HIS A 156 11.42 10.57 2.82
N THR A 157 11.56 11.76 2.22
CA THR A 157 12.73 12.63 2.39
C THR A 157 12.99 12.97 3.86
N ILE A 158 11.96 13.41 4.59
CA ILE A 158 12.10 13.84 5.99
C ILE A 158 12.46 12.66 6.91
N ILE A 159 11.84 11.48 6.73
CA ILE A 159 12.15 10.29 7.53
C ILE A 159 13.54 9.72 7.19
N ASP A 160 13.98 9.79 5.94
CA ASP A 160 15.32 9.37 5.54
C ASP A 160 16.40 10.23 6.20
N GLU A 161 16.19 11.55 6.23
CA GLU A 161 17.08 12.50 6.90
C GLU A 161 17.04 12.37 8.44
N LEU A 162 15.86 12.13 9.01
CA LEU A 162 15.70 11.85 10.45
C LEU A 162 16.44 10.57 10.87
N GLY A 163 16.55 9.59 9.97
CA GLY A 163 17.27 8.35 10.20
C GLY A 163 16.61 7.40 11.22
N SER A 164 15.31 7.57 11.48
CA SER A 164 14.54 6.73 12.40
C SER A 164 13.13 6.45 11.86
N PRO A 165 12.62 5.20 11.92
CA PRO A 165 11.24 4.86 11.57
C PRO A 165 10.26 5.01 12.75
N GLU A 166 10.67 5.62 13.86
CA GLU A 166 9.83 5.82 15.05
C GLU A 166 8.52 6.54 14.71
N GLY A 167 7.38 5.99 15.11
CA GLY A 167 6.03 6.53 14.83
C GLY A 167 5.46 6.17 13.45
N GLU A 168 6.27 5.65 12.52
CA GLU A 168 5.80 5.24 11.20
C GLU A 168 4.84 4.05 11.21
N PRO A 169 5.06 2.98 12.01
CA PRO A 169 4.12 1.86 12.07
C PRO A 169 2.69 2.28 12.47
N GLU A 170 2.57 3.18 13.44
CA GLU A 170 1.30 3.71 13.94
C GLU A 170 0.63 4.57 12.87
N PHE A 171 1.37 5.51 12.27
CA PHE A 171 0.86 6.37 11.21
C PHE A 171 0.38 5.58 10.00
N ILE A 172 1.16 4.57 9.57
CA ILE A 172 0.77 3.69 8.46
C ILE A 172 -0.50 2.90 8.79
N SER A 173 -0.64 2.43 10.03
CA SER A 173 -1.86 1.73 10.47
C SER A 173 -3.07 2.64 10.33
N SER A 174 -3.00 3.89 10.81
CA SER A 174 -4.08 4.87 10.63
C SER A 174 -4.40 5.14 9.15
N MET A 175 -3.39 5.19 8.27
CA MET A 175 -3.61 5.38 6.83
C MET A 175 -4.30 4.18 6.17
N LEU A 176 -3.97 2.95 6.59
CA LEU A 176 -4.57 1.72 6.04
C LEU A 176 -5.94 1.40 6.64
N GLU A 177 -6.28 1.93 7.82
CA GLU A 177 -7.65 1.93 8.32
C GLU A 177 -8.58 2.74 7.40
N LEU A 178 -8.08 3.82 6.80
CA LEU A 178 -8.84 4.65 5.86
C LEU A 178 -8.91 4.05 4.44
N ASP A 179 -7.81 3.47 3.96
CA ASP A 179 -7.74 2.75 2.68
C ASP A 179 -6.73 1.60 2.77
N SER A 180 -7.21 0.40 3.09
CA SER A 180 -6.40 -0.80 3.32
C SER A 180 -5.63 -1.30 2.10
N LYS A 181 -5.89 -0.72 0.92
CA LYS A 181 -5.26 -1.07 -0.36
C LYS A 181 -4.52 0.11 -0.97
N ASN A 182 -4.26 1.17 -0.20
CA ASN A 182 -3.53 2.34 -0.69
C ASN A 182 -2.10 1.97 -1.12
N TYR A 183 -1.85 2.08 -2.43
CA TYR A 183 -0.58 1.70 -3.04
C TYR A 183 0.62 2.50 -2.50
N HIS A 184 0.43 3.79 -2.23
CA HIS A 184 1.51 4.64 -1.71
C HIS A 184 1.94 4.18 -0.33
N VAL A 185 0.97 3.86 0.54
CA VAL A 185 1.23 3.40 1.90
C VAL A 185 2.02 2.08 1.89
N TRP A 186 1.58 1.11 1.09
CA TRP A 186 2.26 -0.19 0.97
C TRP A 186 3.67 -0.07 0.37
N SER A 187 3.83 0.74 -0.67
CA SER A 187 5.15 1.02 -1.27
C SER A 187 6.09 1.68 -0.25
N TYR A 188 5.58 2.68 0.49
CA TYR A 188 6.32 3.36 1.53
C TYR A 188 6.72 2.42 2.68
N ARG A 189 5.81 1.54 3.10
CA ARG A 189 6.09 0.53 4.12
C ARG A 189 7.20 -0.45 3.70
N GLN A 190 7.21 -0.89 2.44
CA GLN A 190 8.33 -1.70 1.91
C GLN A 190 9.65 -0.94 1.92
N TRP A 191 9.62 0.35 1.56
CA TRP A 191 10.82 1.18 1.67
C TRP A 191 11.33 1.26 3.11
N LEU A 192 10.46 1.47 4.11
CA LEU A 192 10.86 1.50 5.52
C LEU A 192 11.55 0.20 5.94
N VAL A 193 10.96 -0.94 5.59
CA VAL A 193 11.53 -2.26 5.91
C VAL A 193 12.94 -2.39 5.35
N LYS A 194 13.15 -2.00 4.08
CA LYS A 194 14.47 -2.05 3.45
C LYS A 194 15.44 -1.05 4.06
N ARG A 195 15.01 0.20 4.23
CA ARG A 195 15.86 1.31 4.63
C ARG A 195 16.39 1.18 6.05
N PHE A 196 15.57 0.62 6.94
CA PHE A 196 15.88 0.43 8.36
C PHE A 196 16.15 -1.02 8.75
N ASN A 197 16.30 -1.91 7.75
CA ASN A 197 16.60 -3.33 7.93
C ASN A 197 15.63 -4.03 8.91
N LEU A 198 14.33 -3.86 8.70
CA LEU A 198 13.28 -4.38 9.59
C LEU A 198 12.81 -5.79 9.23
N PHE A 199 13.47 -6.46 8.28
CA PHE A 199 13.04 -7.77 7.79
C PHE A 199 12.95 -8.85 8.88
N ASP A 200 13.86 -8.79 9.87
CA ASP A 200 13.95 -9.78 10.96
C ASP A 200 13.20 -9.34 12.22
N LYS A 201 12.42 -8.25 12.13
CA LYS A 201 11.54 -7.79 13.21
C LYS A 201 10.23 -8.58 13.18
N PRO A 202 9.92 -9.41 14.19
CA PRO A 202 8.72 -10.23 14.20
C PRO A 202 7.44 -9.40 14.09
N GLU A 203 7.45 -8.20 14.65
CA GLU A 203 6.33 -7.27 14.70
C GLU A 203 5.78 -6.96 13.29
N GLU A 204 6.64 -6.89 12.27
CA GLU A 204 6.24 -6.59 10.89
C GLU A 204 5.49 -7.75 10.23
N LEU A 205 5.93 -8.99 10.49
CA LEU A 205 5.27 -10.19 9.98
C LEU A 205 3.96 -10.47 10.74
N GLU A 206 3.95 -10.21 12.06
CA GLU A 206 2.77 -10.32 12.92
C GLU A 206 1.69 -9.30 12.53
N TRP A 207 2.07 -8.05 12.32
CA TRP A 207 1.16 -7.02 11.85
C TRP A 207 0.58 -7.37 10.47
N THR A 208 1.42 -7.84 9.55
CA THR A 208 0.97 -8.29 8.21
C THR A 208 0.00 -9.47 8.30
N HIS A 209 0.22 -10.39 9.25
CA HIS A 209 -0.72 -11.47 9.53
C HIS A 209 -2.07 -10.93 10.01
N GLY A 210 -2.07 -9.94 10.91
CA GLY A 210 -3.29 -9.25 11.36
C GLY A 210 -4.12 -8.69 10.20
N ILE A 211 -3.49 -7.96 9.26
CA ILE A 211 -4.19 -7.41 8.09
C ILE A 211 -4.78 -8.52 7.19
N ILE A 212 -4.09 -9.66 7.05
CA ILE A 212 -4.59 -10.82 6.28
C ILE A 212 -5.75 -11.51 7.02
N GLU A 213 -5.73 -11.57 8.34
CA GLU A 213 -6.85 -12.13 9.11
C GLU A 213 -8.10 -11.24 9.04
N GLU A 214 -7.93 -9.92 9.01
CA GLU A 214 -9.03 -8.97 8.82
C GLU A 214 -9.65 -9.06 7.42
N ASP A 215 -8.84 -9.11 6.37
CA ASP A 215 -9.29 -9.37 5.00
C ASP A 215 -8.33 -10.33 4.28
N VAL A 216 -8.67 -11.61 4.25
CA VAL A 216 -7.90 -12.65 3.57
C VAL A 216 -7.76 -12.38 2.05
N ARG A 217 -8.61 -11.51 1.47
CA ARG A 217 -8.55 -11.10 0.05
C ARG A 217 -7.73 -9.84 -0.17
N ASN A 218 -7.08 -9.29 0.86
CA ASN A 218 -6.21 -8.13 0.71
C ASN A 218 -4.89 -8.53 0.02
N ASN A 219 -4.88 -8.40 -1.32
CA ASN A 219 -3.71 -8.73 -2.13
C ASN A 219 -2.47 -7.91 -1.77
N SER A 220 -2.63 -6.67 -1.29
CA SER A 220 -1.50 -5.84 -0.87
C SER A 220 -0.80 -6.41 0.35
N ALA A 221 -1.56 -6.95 1.31
CA ALA A 221 -1.01 -7.62 2.48
C ALA A 221 -0.30 -8.94 2.11
N TRP A 222 -0.87 -9.74 1.19
CA TRP A 222 -0.19 -10.93 0.65
C TRP A 222 1.11 -10.58 -0.08
N ASN A 223 1.10 -9.52 -0.89
CA ASN A 223 2.30 -9.02 -1.56
C ASN A 223 3.36 -8.56 -0.55
N HIS A 224 2.94 -7.84 0.50
CA HIS A 224 3.86 -7.40 1.54
C HIS A 224 4.44 -8.57 2.33
N ARG A 225 3.64 -9.58 2.67
CA ARG A 225 4.13 -10.82 3.26
C ARG A 225 5.17 -11.50 2.37
N TYR A 226 4.93 -11.56 1.06
CA TYR A 226 5.88 -12.15 0.11
C TYR A 226 7.18 -11.36 0.09
N TYR A 227 7.09 -10.02 0.10
CA TYR A 227 8.25 -9.14 0.19
C TYR A 227 9.08 -9.39 1.46
N LEU A 228 8.44 -9.54 2.63
CA LEU A 228 9.13 -9.79 3.90
C LEU A 228 9.88 -11.13 3.93
N VAL A 229 9.30 -12.17 3.33
CA VAL A 229 9.81 -13.54 3.44
C VAL A 229 10.74 -13.91 2.28
N VAL A 230 10.51 -13.36 1.09
CA VAL A 230 11.20 -13.73 -0.14
C VAL A 230 11.56 -12.50 -0.96
N GLY A 231 10.58 -11.77 -1.49
CA GLY A 231 10.78 -10.81 -2.57
C GLY A 231 11.66 -9.60 -2.25
N GLY A 232 11.80 -9.26 -0.97
CA GLY A 232 12.69 -8.21 -0.47
C GLY A 232 14.04 -8.71 0.04
N ARG A 233 14.25 -10.03 0.06
CA ARG A 233 15.48 -10.68 0.53
C ARG A 233 16.29 -11.22 -0.64
N GLU A 234 17.60 -11.37 -0.41
CA GLU A 234 18.48 -12.04 -1.37
C GLU A 234 18.48 -13.55 -1.15
N GLY A 235 18.55 -14.31 -2.24
CA GLY A 235 18.66 -15.76 -2.22
C GLY A 235 17.34 -16.52 -2.03
N LYS A 236 17.47 -17.84 -1.94
CA LYS A 236 16.38 -18.79 -1.82
C LYS A 236 15.89 -18.88 -0.36
N PRO A 237 14.56 -18.92 -0.10
CA PRO A 237 14.07 -19.16 1.25
C PRO A 237 14.52 -20.52 1.77
N SER A 238 14.77 -20.62 3.08
CA SER A 238 15.07 -21.91 3.71
C SER A 238 13.92 -22.90 3.55
N ALA A 239 14.19 -24.20 3.63
CA ALA A 239 13.15 -25.23 3.58
C ALA A 239 12.12 -25.06 4.71
N GLU A 240 12.57 -24.66 5.91
CA GLU A 240 11.69 -24.37 7.04
C GLU A 240 10.76 -23.19 6.74
N THR A 241 11.31 -22.10 6.22
CA THR A 241 10.54 -20.91 5.81
C THR A 241 9.51 -21.26 4.75
N ALA A 242 9.93 -21.98 3.70
CA ALA A 242 9.03 -22.39 2.62
C ALA A 242 7.88 -23.26 3.16
N ASN A 243 8.17 -24.27 3.98
CA ASN A 243 7.15 -25.14 4.57
C ASN A 243 6.19 -24.38 5.48
N ARG A 244 6.69 -23.47 6.32
CA ARG A 244 5.85 -22.60 7.16
C ARG A 244 4.89 -21.78 6.32
N GLU A 245 5.38 -21.15 5.26
CA GLU A 245 4.55 -20.31 4.38
C GLU A 245 3.54 -21.14 3.58
N ILE A 246 3.90 -22.33 3.11
CA ILE A 246 2.96 -23.24 2.43
C ILE A 246 1.80 -23.60 3.37
N GLU A 247 2.09 -24.03 4.60
CA GLU A 247 1.04 -24.42 5.56
C GLU A 247 0.20 -23.22 6.02
N TYR A 248 0.82 -22.05 6.21
CA TYR A 248 0.11 -20.80 6.47
C TYR A 248 -0.90 -20.49 5.36
N THR A 249 -0.47 -20.58 4.10
CA THR A 249 -1.32 -20.27 2.96
C THR A 249 -2.40 -21.32 2.73
N LYS A 250 -2.13 -22.61 2.98
CA LYS A 250 -3.16 -23.65 2.95
C LYS A 250 -4.29 -23.37 3.94
N ALA A 251 -3.95 -22.92 5.16
CA ALA A 251 -4.95 -22.52 6.14
C ALA A 251 -5.82 -21.35 5.64
N ALA A 252 -5.22 -20.35 4.99
CA ALA A 252 -5.95 -19.23 4.40
C ALA A 252 -6.84 -19.64 3.21
N ILE A 253 -6.36 -20.55 2.35
CA ILE A 253 -7.15 -21.10 1.23
C ILE A 253 -8.38 -21.85 1.75
N ARG A 254 -8.26 -22.65 2.82
CA ARG A 254 -9.41 -23.34 3.42
C ARG A 254 -10.49 -22.37 3.89
N LYS A 255 -10.13 -21.16 4.35
CA LYS A 255 -11.10 -20.12 4.72
C LYS A 255 -11.82 -19.53 3.50
N ALA A 256 -11.15 -19.42 2.36
CA ALA A 256 -11.71 -18.84 1.14
C ALA A 256 -11.13 -19.51 -0.13
N PRO A 257 -11.63 -20.69 -0.54
CA PRO A 257 -11.01 -21.48 -1.61
C PRO A 257 -10.95 -20.77 -2.98
N GLN A 258 -11.92 -19.92 -3.27
CA GLN A 258 -12.01 -19.14 -4.52
C GLN A 258 -11.26 -17.79 -4.45
N ASN A 259 -10.49 -17.53 -3.38
CA ASN A 259 -9.68 -16.31 -3.28
C ASN A 259 -8.35 -16.48 -4.02
N GLN A 260 -8.09 -15.67 -5.04
CA GLN A 260 -6.90 -15.78 -5.87
C GLN A 260 -5.59 -15.43 -5.14
N SER A 261 -5.60 -14.46 -4.21
CA SER A 261 -4.38 -13.96 -3.57
C SER A 261 -3.54 -15.03 -2.89
N PRO A 262 -4.09 -15.90 -2.01
CA PRO A 262 -3.31 -16.97 -1.40
C PRO A 262 -2.85 -18.03 -2.41
N TRP A 263 -3.62 -18.34 -3.46
CA TRP A 263 -3.15 -19.24 -4.53
C TRP A 263 -1.93 -18.68 -5.25
N ASN A 264 -1.97 -17.40 -5.64
CA ASN A 264 -0.84 -16.73 -6.26
C ASN A 264 0.38 -16.69 -5.30
N TYR A 265 0.14 -16.43 -4.01
CA TYR A 265 1.18 -16.39 -3.00
C TYR A 265 1.90 -17.73 -2.86
N VAL A 266 1.17 -18.84 -2.67
CA VAL A 266 1.81 -20.16 -2.49
C VAL A 266 2.57 -20.59 -3.75
N LEU A 267 2.06 -20.29 -4.94
CA LEU A 267 2.79 -20.54 -6.19
C LEU A 267 4.09 -19.72 -6.27
N GLY A 268 4.06 -18.46 -5.80
CA GLY A 268 5.27 -17.63 -5.66
C GLY A 268 6.28 -18.23 -4.68
N ILE A 269 5.83 -18.76 -3.54
CA ILE A 269 6.68 -19.45 -2.56
C ILE A 269 7.32 -20.71 -3.16
N LEU A 270 6.54 -21.55 -3.86
CA LEU A 270 7.07 -22.75 -4.52
C LEU A 270 8.12 -22.38 -5.57
N HIS A 271 7.84 -21.37 -6.39
CA HIS A 271 8.79 -20.89 -7.40
C HIS A 271 10.10 -20.42 -6.76
N ALA A 272 10.03 -19.57 -5.74
CA ALA A 272 11.21 -19.07 -5.03
C ALA A 272 11.98 -20.19 -4.31
N ALA A 273 11.28 -21.18 -3.76
CA ALA A 273 11.86 -22.35 -3.13
C ALA A 273 12.29 -23.45 -4.13
N GLU A 274 12.11 -23.23 -5.44
CA GLU A 274 12.36 -24.21 -6.51
C GLU A 274 11.68 -25.57 -6.23
N LEU A 275 10.48 -25.53 -5.69
CA LEU A 275 9.65 -26.70 -5.41
C LEU A 275 8.66 -26.92 -6.57
N PRO A 276 8.38 -28.18 -6.94
CA PRO A 276 7.45 -28.48 -8.01
C PRO A 276 6.02 -28.13 -7.59
N LYS A 277 5.18 -27.71 -8.54
CA LYS A 277 3.74 -27.45 -8.31
C LYS A 277 3.01 -28.70 -7.79
N SER A 278 3.50 -29.89 -8.11
CA SER A 278 2.97 -31.17 -7.60
C SER A 278 2.96 -31.25 -6.06
N THR A 279 3.74 -30.42 -5.36
CA THR A 279 3.66 -30.22 -3.90
C THR A 279 2.25 -29.84 -3.42
N LEU A 280 1.43 -29.23 -4.29
CA LEU A 280 0.05 -28.85 -4.00
C LEU A 280 -1.00 -29.80 -4.56
N LYS A 281 -0.63 -30.91 -5.22
CA LYS A 281 -1.59 -31.77 -5.95
C LYS A 281 -2.73 -32.25 -5.05
N ASP A 282 -2.39 -32.90 -3.94
CA ASP A 282 -3.38 -33.44 -3.01
C ASP A 282 -4.24 -32.32 -2.39
N PHE A 283 -3.61 -31.19 -2.05
CA PHE A 283 -4.29 -30.05 -1.46
C PHE A 283 -5.24 -29.35 -2.46
N ALA A 284 -4.84 -29.17 -3.71
CA ALA A 284 -5.71 -28.63 -4.75
C ALA A 284 -6.89 -29.56 -5.05
N GLY A 285 -6.66 -30.88 -4.94
CA GLY A 285 -7.71 -31.90 -5.01
C GLY A 285 -8.79 -31.78 -3.94
N GLU A 286 -8.52 -31.13 -2.79
CA GLU A 286 -9.55 -30.82 -1.79
C GLU A 286 -10.64 -29.87 -2.34
N PHE A 287 -10.34 -29.08 -3.39
CA PHE A 287 -11.22 -28.02 -3.89
C PHE A 287 -11.61 -28.15 -5.37
N ALA A 288 -11.01 -29.07 -6.12
CA ALA A 288 -11.33 -29.29 -7.52
C ALA A 288 -11.12 -30.76 -7.92
N HIS A 289 -12.10 -31.34 -8.62
CA HIS A 289 -12.02 -32.72 -9.09
C HIS A 289 -12.48 -32.83 -10.55
N ILE A 290 -11.59 -33.23 -11.45
CA ILE A 290 -11.89 -33.28 -12.90
C ILE A 290 -12.92 -34.38 -13.26
N GLN A 291 -12.96 -35.49 -12.51
CA GLN A 291 -13.93 -36.57 -12.72
C GLN A 291 -15.31 -36.27 -12.12
N ARG A 292 -15.41 -35.27 -11.24
CA ARG A 292 -16.68 -34.79 -10.68
C ARG A 292 -16.80 -33.30 -10.98
N PRO A 293 -17.16 -32.92 -12.22
CA PRO A 293 -17.24 -31.52 -12.64
C PRO A 293 -18.21 -30.65 -11.86
N ASP A 294 -19.07 -31.23 -11.02
CA ASP A 294 -19.96 -30.50 -10.10
C ASP A 294 -19.28 -30.19 -8.76
N ASP A 295 -18.18 -30.87 -8.43
CA ASP A 295 -17.41 -30.78 -7.17
C ASP A 295 -16.14 -29.92 -7.35
N VAL A 296 -16.24 -28.80 -8.05
CA VAL A 296 -15.17 -27.79 -8.11
C VAL A 296 -15.64 -26.55 -7.36
N HIS A 297 -14.96 -26.31 -6.23
CA HIS A 297 -15.18 -25.19 -5.33
C HIS A 297 -14.13 -24.08 -5.49
N SER A 298 -13.08 -24.34 -6.27
CA SER A 298 -12.07 -23.34 -6.64
C SER A 298 -11.59 -23.50 -8.08
N SER A 299 -11.86 -22.50 -8.92
CA SER A 299 -11.28 -22.44 -10.27
C SER A 299 -9.76 -22.25 -10.24
N HIS A 300 -9.21 -21.66 -9.17
CA HIS A 300 -7.77 -21.53 -8.97
C HIS A 300 -7.11 -22.87 -8.64
N ALA A 301 -7.78 -23.72 -7.85
CA ALA A 301 -7.30 -25.09 -7.62
C ALA A 301 -7.33 -25.89 -8.94
N LEU A 302 -8.38 -25.74 -9.74
CA LEU A 302 -8.48 -26.40 -11.04
C LEU A 302 -7.37 -25.95 -12.01
N ASP A 303 -7.02 -24.66 -12.01
CA ASP A 303 -5.88 -24.12 -12.77
C ASP A 303 -4.54 -24.71 -12.32
N VAL A 304 -4.30 -24.77 -11.00
CA VAL A 304 -3.11 -25.41 -10.42
C VAL A 304 -3.02 -26.88 -10.82
N LEU A 305 -4.14 -27.62 -10.76
CA LEU A 305 -4.19 -29.03 -11.18
C LEU A 305 -3.92 -29.18 -12.68
N ALA A 306 -4.43 -28.29 -13.52
CA ALA A 306 -4.16 -28.30 -14.96
C ALA A 306 -2.64 -28.20 -15.25
N ASP A 307 -1.94 -27.31 -14.55
CA ASP A 307 -0.48 -27.20 -14.66
C ASP A 307 0.25 -28.47 -14.19
N ILE A 308 -0.19 -29.05 -13.06
CA ILE A 308 0.42 -30.28 -12.51
C ILE A 308 0.23 -31.45 -13.48
N TYR A 309 -0.98 -31.66 -13.97
CA TYR A 309 -1.27 -32.73 -14.94
C TYR A 309 -0.51 -32.55 -16.26
N ALA A 310 -0.29 -31.31 -16.70
CA ALA A 310 0.47 -31.03 -17.93
C ALA A 310 1.95 -31.44 -17.82
N GLU A 311 2.51 -31.46 -16.61
CA GLU A 311 3.90 -31.88 -16.33
C GLU A 311 4.03 -33.40 -16.09
N GLU A 312 2.93 -34.09 -15.82
CA GLU A 312 2.90 -35.54 -15.61
C GLU A 312 2.98 -36.32 -16.93
N ALA A 313 3.71 -37.44 -16.92
CA ALA A 313 3.97 -38.24 -18.12
C ALA A 313 2.67 -38.66 -18.87
N ASP A 314 1.64 -39.03 -18.10
CA ASP A 314 0.35 -39.49 -18.62
C ASP A 314 -0.80 -38.52 -18.28
N GLY A 315 -0.49 -37.30 -17.82
CA GLY A 315 -1.49 -36.35 -17.31
C GLY A 315 -2.12 -35.43 -18.37
N LYS A 316 -1.71 -35.52 -19.64
CA LYS A 316 -2.18 -34.58 -20.68
C LYS A 316 -3.70 -34.55 -20.86
N GLU A 317 -4.34 -35.72 -20.86
CA GLU A 317 -5.80 -35.82 -21.00
C GLU A 317 -6.52 -35.16 -19.81
N ASP A 318 -5.96 -35.30 -18.60
CA ASP A 318 -6.50 -34.70 -17.38
C ASP A 318 -6.27 -33.18 -17.36
N ALA A 319 -5.13 -32.71 -17.87
CA ALA A 319 -4.87 -31.29 -18.08
C ALA A 319 -5.86 -30.67 -19.08
N GLU A 320 -6.11 -31.34 -20.21
CA GLU A 320 -7.10 -30.89 -21.21
C GLU A 320 -8.49 -30.78 -20.60
N LYS A 321 -8.93 -31.78 -19.82
CA LYS A 321 -10.22 -31.75 -19.12
C LYS A 321 -10.32 -30.59 -18.15
N ALA A 322 -9.28 -30.35 -17.36
CA ALA A 322 -9.25 -29.22 -16.42
C ALA A 322 -9.35 -27.86 -17.14
N LEU A 323 -8.58 -27.68 -18.22
CA LEU A 323 -8.60 -26.46 -19.03
C LEU A 323 -9.94 -26.26 -19.75
N GLU A 324 -10.58 -27.34 -20.23
CA GLU A 324 -11.91 -27.29 -20.83
C GLU A 324 -12.97 -26.85 -19.82
N LEU A 325 -12.93 -27.40 -18.60
CA LEU A 325 -13.83 -27.02 -17.52
C LEU A 325 -13.65 -25.54 -17.11
N LEU A 326 -12.42 -25.04 -17.10
CA LEU A 326 -12.15 -23.60 -16.92
C LEU A 326 -12.76 -22.77 -18.05
N ALA A 327 -12.55 -23.18 -19.30
CA ALA A 327 -13.05 -22.45 -20.48
C ALA A 327 -14.58 -22.39 -20.57
N THR A 328 -15.26 -23.47 -20.17
CA THR A 328 -16.70 -23.64 -20.42
C THR A 328 -17.58 -23.34 -19.22
N ARG A 329 -17.09 -23.57 -18.00
CA ARG A 329 -17.91 -23.52 -16.78
C ARG A 329 -17.36 -22.60 -15.70
N TYR A 330 -16.09 -22.75 -15.35
CA TYR A 330 -15.56 -22.15 -14.12
C TYR A 330 -14.93 -20.77 -14.30
N ASP A 331 -14.52 -20.43 -15.51
CA ASP A 331 -13.91 -19.15 -15.83
C ASP A 331 -14.07 -18.76 -17.33
N PRO A 332 -15.32 -18.72 -17.83
CA PRO A 332 -15.59 -18.53 -19.26
C PRO A 332 -15.13 -17.16 -19.80
N ILE A 333 -14.96 -16.16 -18.93
CA ILE A 333 -14.42 -14.86 -19.32
C ILE A 333 -13.00 -14.95 -19.90
N ARG A 334 -12.22 -15.98 -19.51
CA ARG A 334 -10.88 -16.26 -20.04
C ARG A 334 -10.86 -17.49 -20.96
N ALA A 335 -11.99 -17.89 -21.55
CA ALA A 335 -12.07 -19.07 -22.43
C ALA A 335 -10.99 -19.09 -23.54
N ASN A 336 -10.69 -17.94 -24.15
CA ASN A 336 -9.64 -17.84 -25.16
C ASN A 336 -8.24 -18.18 -24.61
N TYR A 337 -7.94 -17.76 -23.37
CA TYR A 337 -6.68 -18.07 -22.70
C TYR A 337 -6.58 -19.57 -22.35
N TRP A 338 -7.66 -20.17 -21.87
CA TRP A 338 -7.70 -21.61 -21.57
C TRP A 338 -7.57 -22.47 -22.82
N ASN A 339 -8.26 -22.12 -23.90
CA ASN A 339 -8.14 -22.79 -25.19
C ASN A 339 -6.73 -22.64 -25.78
N PHE A 340 -6.11 -21.47 -25.63
CA PHE A 340 -4.71 -21.27 -25.98
C PHE A 340 -3.79 -22.21 -25.19
N ARG A 341 -3.92 -22.27 -23.85
CA ARG A 341 -3.13 -23.19 -23.01
C ARG A 341 -3.34 -24.65 -23.38
N LYS A 342 -4.58 -25.05 -23.65
CA LYS A 342 -4.91 -26.40 -24.11
C LYS A 342 -4.17 -26.75 -25.40
N GLY A 343 -4.10 -25.82 -26.34
CA GLY A 343 -3.32 -25.96 -27.58
C GLY A 343 -1.81 -26.13 -27.37
N LEU A 344 -1.25 -25.70 -26.24
CA LEU A 344 0.18 -25.86 -25.91
C LEU A 344 0.53 -27.28 -25.44
N LEU A 345 -0.43 -28.07 -24.94
CA LEU A 345 -0.16 -29.41 -24.36
C LEU A 345 0.41 -30.42 -25.39
N HIS A 346 0.08 -30.23 -26.67
CA HIS A 346 0.53 -31.08 -27.78
C HIS A 346 1.70 -30.50 -28.56
N GLN A 347 2.12 -29.27 -28.26
CA GLN A 347 3.30 -28.70 -28.88
C GLN A 347 4.53 -29.36 -28.26
N SER A 348 5.38 -29.94 -29.10
CA SER A 348 6.73 -30.32 -28.66
C SER A 348 7.37 -29.09 -28.04
N LYS A 349 7.92 -29.20 -26.82
CA LYS A 349 8.75 -28.14 -26.24
C LYS A 349 9.84 -27.83 -27.27
N ILE A 350 9.67 -26.75 -28.03
CA ILE A 350 10.73 -26.25 -28.91
C ILE A 350 11.82 -25.86 -27.94
N ALA A 351 12.92 -26.61 -27.94
CA ALA A 351 14.09 -26.33 -27.13
C ALA A 351 14.49 -24.87 -27.38
N ALA A 352 14.36 -24.05 -26.34
CA ALA A 352 14.89 -22.70 -26.30
C ALA A 352 16.29 -22.73 -25.69
#